data_AF-A0AAW0A0V2-F1
#
_entry.id   AF-A0AAW0A0V2-F1
#
_cell.length_a   1.000
_cell.length_b   1.000
_cell.length_c   1.000
_cell.angle_alpha   90.00
_cell.angle_beta   90.00
_cell.angle_gamma   90.00
#
_symmetry.space_group_name_H-M   'P 1'
#
loop_
_entity.id
_entity.type
_entity.pdbx_description
1 polymer ?
#
loop_
_entity_poly.entity_id
_entity_poly.type
_entity_poly.pdbx_seq_one_letter_code
_entity_poly.pdbx_strand_id
1 'polypeptide(L)'
;MDTSGLYKGMEKGYEESSMGRLHKEYLSSGELYASTYNSVQLLATQTKLSKGDIWDRGVAKVDSPPRFQISPTLLSRISRVSAELQEFLRRAAALIPGRTTFFVVDPEDSCLPILSGAQDLHQLEAAWELLRSRLELGHRFFLKYTEEFKDKETAPVSPAST
;
A
#
# COMPACT_ATOMS: atom_id res chain seq x y z
N MET A 1 33.83 -20.52 18.10
CA MET A 1 32.66 -20.89 17.29
C MET A 1 31.44 -20.39 18.02
N ASP A 2 30.84 -19.33 17.51
CA ASP A 2 29.57 -18.81 18.00
C ASP A 2 28.66 -18.72 16.78
N THR A 3 27.85 -19.76 16.57
CA THR A 3 26.89 -19.88 15.46
C THR A 3 25.53 -19.28 15.84
N SER A 4 25.47 -18.45 16.88
CA SER A 4 24.23 -17.94 17.50
C SER A 4 23.57 -16.78 16.72
N GLY A 5 23.63 -16.84 15.40
CA GLY A 5 22.99 -15.88 14.49
C GLY A 5 22.28 -16.55 13.31
N LEU A 6 22.00 -17.86 13.39
CA LEU A 6 21.21 -18.57 12.37
C LEU A 6 19.84 -17.90 12.22
N TYR A 7 19.71 -17.09 11.16
CA TYR A 7 18.52 -16.88 10.32
C TYR A 7 17.18 -17.09 11.04
N LYS A 8 16.91 -16.18 11.97
CA LYS A 8 15.83 -16.27 12.96
C LYS A 8 14.49 -15.94 12.28
N GLY A 9 13.83 -16.93 11.69
CA GLY A 9 12.49 -16.69 11.11
C GLY A 9 11.88 -17.80 10.25
N MET A 10 12.69 -18.69 9.65
CA MET A 10 12.20 -19.77 8.77
C MET A 10 12.44 -21.19 9.31
N GLU A 11 12.85 -21.36 10.57
CA GLU A 11 13.10 -22.67 11.20
C GLU A 11 11.90 -23.63 11.11
N LYS A 12 10.68 -23.08 11.00
CA LYS A 12 9.43 -23.82 10.84
C LYS A 12 8.75 -23.59 9.48
N GLY A 13 9.48 -23.04 8.51
CA GLY A 13 9.01 -22.73 7.15
C GLY A 13 8.44 -21.31 6.98
N TYR A 14 8.26 -20.89 5.72
CA TYR A 14 7.78 -19.54 5.37
C TYR A 14 6.44 -19.19 6.02
N GLU A 15 5.52 -20.13 6.04
CA GLU A 15 4.15 -19.96 6.52
C GLU A 15 4.06 -19.58 8.00
N GLU A 16 5.07 -19.95 8.80
CA GLU A 16 5.16 -19.65 10.23
C GLU A 16 6.06 -18.45 10.53
N SER A 17 6.79 -17.94 9.54
CA SER A 17 7.64 -16.76 9.64
C SER A 17 6.84 -15.47 9.83
N SER A 18 7.50 -14.41 10.32
CA SER A 18 6.90 -13.08 10.42
C SER A 18 6.37 -12.57 9.07
N MET A 19 7.09 -12.83 7.97
CA MET A 19 6.67 -12.44 6.62
C MET A 19 5.47 -13.27 6.14
N GLY A 20 5.46 -14.58 6.42
CA GLY A 20 4.32 -15.44 6.08
C GLY A 20 3.03 -15.05 6.80
N ARG A 21 3.13 -14.73 8.10
CA ARG A 21 1.99 -14.20 8.88
C ARG A 21 1.52 -12.86 8.34
N LEU A 22 2.44 -11.95 8.00
CA LEU A 22 2.12 -10.65 7.41
C LEU A 22 1.41 -10.81 6.05
N HIS A 23 1.87 -11.75 5.23
CA HIS A 23 1.24 -12.06 3.95
C HIS A 23 -0.18 -12.61 4.14
N LYS A 24 -0.39 -13.51 5.11
CA LYS A 24 -1.74 -14.00 5.48
C LYS A 24 -2.65 -12.88 5.94
N GLU A 25 -2.14 -11.99 6.78
CA GLU A 25 -2.88 -10.82 7.28
C GLU A 25 -3.31 -9.90 6.13
N TYR A 26 -2.42 -9.63 5.17
CA TYR A 26 -2.70 -8.83 3.98
C TYR A 26 -3.85 -9.40 3.11
N LEU A 27 -3.93 -10.74 3.04
CA LEU A 27 -4.96 -11.45 2.26
C LEU A 27 -6.27 -11.65 3.03
N SER A 28 -6.21 -11.65 4.36
CA SER A 28 -7.33 -11.96 5.24
C SER A 28 -8.29 -10.78 5.35
N SER A 29 -9.59 -11.06 5.28
CA SER A 29 -10.63 -10.06 5.53
C SER A 29 -10.82 -9.84 7.03
N GLY A 30 -11.07 -8.60 7.43
CA GLY A 30 -11.49 -8.29 8.80
C GLY A 30 -13.00 -8.47 8.98
N GLU A 31 -13.49 -8.29 10.21
CA GLU A 31 -14.92 -8.42 10.53
C GLU A 31 -15.80 -7.36 9.83
N LEU A 32 -15.25 -6.16 9.61
CA LEU A 32 -15.99 -5.01 9.09
C LEU A 32 -15.71 -4.69 7.62
N TYR A 33 -14.55 -5.12 7.10
CA TYR A 33 -14.08 -4.74 5.78
C TYR A 33 -13.45 -5.90 5.04
N ALA A 34 -13.55 -5.88 3.71
CA ALA A 34 -12.77 -6.74 2.84
C ALA A 34 -11.27 -6.56 3.13
N SER A 35 -10.47 -7.61 2.88
CA SER A 35 -9.02 -7.55 3.04
C SER A 35 -8.39 -6.35 2.34
N THR A 36 -7.24 -5.91 2.86
CA THR A 36 -6.47 -4.83 2.23
C THR A 36 -6.13 -5.22 0.79
N TYR A 37 -5.75 -6.48 0.53
CA TYR A 37 -5.57 -7.00 -0.83
C TYR A 37 -6.78 -6.75 -1.73
N ASN A 38 -7.98 -7.22 -1.35
CA ASN A 38 -9.18 -7.07 -2.17
C ASN A 38 -9.55 -5.59 -2.36
N SER A 39 -9.37 -4.77 -1.33
CA SER A 39 -9.65 -3.34 -1.40
C SER A 39 -8.69 -2.62 -2.33
N VAL A 40 -7.39 -2.95 -2.30
CA VAL A 40 -6.38 -2.43 -3.22
C VAL A 40 -6.71 -2.85 -4.65
N GLN A 41 -7.02 -4.13 -4.89
CA GLN A 41 -7.38 -4.61 -6.23
C GLN A 41 -8.60 -3.88 -6.80
N LEU A 42 -9.65 -3.70 -5.99
CA LEU A 42 -10.85 -3.00 -6.44
C LEU A 42 -10.56 -1.54 -6.80
N LEU A 43 -9.83 -0.82 -5.94
CA LEU A 43 -9.50 0.59 -6.21
C LEU A 43 -8.54 0.72 -7.39
N ALA A 44 -7.50 -0.14 -7.46
CA ALA A 44 -6.52 -0.15 -8.54
C ALA A 44 -7.13 -0.42 -9.92
N THR A 45 -8.21 -1.20 -9.98
CA THR A 45 -8.92 -1.53 -11.23
C THR A 45 -10.02 -0.54 -11.61
N GLN A 46 -10.42 0.36 -10.70
CA GLN A 46 -11.38 1.41 -10.97
C GLN A 46 -10.72 2.55 -11.79
N THR A 47 -10.69 2.36 -13.11
CA THR A 47 -10.00 3.27 -14.05
C THR A 47 -10.59 4.67 -14.12
N LYS A 48 -11.86 4.86 -13.73
CA LYS A 48 -12.54 6.15 -13.77
C LYS A 48 -13.40 6.36 -12.52
N LEU A 49 -13.47 7.61 -12.08
CA LEU A 49 -14.47 8.06 -11.14
C LEU A 49 -15.83 8.14 -11.84
N SER A 50 -16.86 7.55 -11.24
CA SER A 50 -18.23 7.72 -11.73
C SER A 50 -18.80 9.07 -11.27
N LYS A 51 -19.92 9.51 -11.86
CA LYS A 51 -20.61 10.73 -11.41
C LYS A 51 -21.01 10.68 -9.93
N GLY A 52 -21.33 9.49 -9.41
CA GLY A 52 -21.67 9.32 -7.99
C GLY A 52 -20.47 9.41 -7.05
N ASP A 53 -19.25 9.22 -7.59
CA ASP A 53 -18.01 9.33 -6.84
C ASP A 53 -17.53 10.77 -6.68
N ILE A 54 -18.11 11.72 -7.42
CA ILE A 54 -17.65 13.11 -7.48
C ILE A 54 -18.73 14.01 -6.91
N TRP A 55 -18.34 14.88 -5.98
CA TRP A 55 -19.20 15.94 -5.47
C TRP A 55 -18.73 17.27 -6.06
N ASP A 56 -19.58 17.89 -6.89
CA ASP A 56 -19.43 19.27 -7.36
C ASP A 56 -20.22 20.19 -6.41
N ARG A 57 -19.49 21.04 -5.68
CA ARG A 57 -20.07 22.02 -4.74
C ARG A 57 -20.56 23.30 -5.43
N GLY A 58 -20.46 23.37 -6.76
CA GLY A 58 -20.85 24.52 -7.56
C GLY A 58 -19.74 25.57 -7.69
N VAL A 59 -20.07 26.71 -8.32
CA VAL A 59 -19.09 27.77 -8.57
C VAL A 59 -18.60 28.36 -7.24
N ALA A 60 -17.29 28.25 -7.01
CA ALA A 60 -16.64 28.83 -5.84
C ALA A 60 -16.84 30.35 -5.83
N LYS A 61 -17.39 30.89 -4.74
CA LYS A 61 -17.32 32.33 -4.43
C LYS A 61 -15.93 32.62 -3.82
N VAL A 62 -15.57 33.90 -3.69
CA VAL A 62 -14.40 34.32 -2.89
C VAL A 62 -14.50 33.65 -1.50
N ASP A 63 -13.41 33.04 -1.04
CA ASP A 63 -13.29 32.24 0.20
C ASP A 63 -14.14 30.96 0.26
N SER A 64 -14.63 30.45 -0.87
CA SER A 64 -15.33 29.16 -0.90
C SER A 64 -14.35 27.98 -0.83
N PRO A 65 -14.78 26.87 -0.22
CA PRO A 65 -13.99 25.64 -0.24
C PRO A 65 -13.83 25.12 -1.68
N PRO A 66 -12.85 24.21 -1.93
CA PRO A 66 -12.63 23.63 -3.23
C PRO A 66 -13.93 23.09 -3.87
N ARG A 67 -14.10 23.36 -5.17
CA ARG A 67 -15.33 23.05 -5.90
C ARG A 67 -15.58 21.55 -6.00
N PHE A 68 -14.57 20.79 -6.39
CA PHE A 68 -14.69 19.37 -6.63
C PHE A 68 -14.02 18.59 -5.50
N GLN A 69 -14.59 17.45 -5.16
CA GLN A 69 -13.96 16.44 -4.31
C GLN A 69 -14.53 15.09 -4.69
N ILE A 70 -13.86 14.00 -4.29
CA ILE A 70 -14.53 12.71 -4.29
C ILE A 70 -15.52 12.60 -3.13
N SER A 71 -16.47 11.68 -3.23
CA SER A 71 -17.47 11.46 -2.19
C SER A 71 -16.79 11.13 -0.86
N PRO A 72 -17.29 11.62 0.29
CA PRO A 72 -16.68 11.35 1.59
C PRO A 72 -16.53 9.85 1.90
N THR A 73 -17.49 9.04 1.44
CA THR A 73 -17.44 7.57 1.56
C THR A 73 -16.26 6.99 0.78
N LEU A 74 -16.07 7.42 -0.47
CA LEU A 74 -14.94 6.96 -1.28
C LEU A 74 -13.61 7.48 -0.73
N LEU A 75 -13.55 8.74 -0.29
CA LEU A 75 -12.36 9.32 0.33
C LEU A 75 -11.93 8.54 1.58
N SER A 76 -12.86 8.30 2.51
CA SER A 76 -12.60 7.51 3.72
C SER A 76 -12.06 6.12 3.37
N ARG A 77 -12.66 5.46 2.37
CA ARG A 77 -12.20 4.17 1.89
C ARG A 77 -10.78 4.23 1.33
N ILE A 78 -10.49 5.19 0.45
CA ILE A 78 -9.17 5.34 -0.18
C ILE A 78 -8.11 5.65 0.86
N SER A 79 -8.37 6.58 1.79
CA SER A 79 -7.44 6.94 2.86
C SER A 79 -7.12 5.74 3.74
N ARG A 80 -8.15 4.96 4.15
CA ARG A 80 -7.96 3.74 4.92
C ARG A 80 -7.09 2.73 4.17
N VAL A 81 -7.43 2.41 2.92
CA VAL A 81 -6.70 1.40 2.13
C VAL A 81 -5.27 1.83 1.86
N SER A 82 -5.05 3.12 1.60
CA SER A 82 -3.70 3.67 1.39
C SER A 82 -2.85 3.55 2.65
N ALA A 83 -3.42 3.86 3.82
CA ALA A 83 -2.74 3.72 5.11
C ALA A 83 -2.45 2.25 5.46
N GLU A 84 -3.42 1.35 5.26
CA GLU A 84 -3.23 -0.08 5.48
C GLU A 84 -2.11 -0.64 4.58
N LEU A 85 -2.16 -0.37 3.27
CA LEU A 85 -1.14 -0.82 2.33
C LEU A 85 0.24 -0.25 2.68
N GLN A 86 0.31 1.03 3.08
CA GLN A 86 1.54 1.67 3.52
C GLN A 86 2.15 0.95 4.73
N GLU A 87 1.32 0.55 5.69
CA GLU A 87 1.75 -0.16 6.88
C GLU A 87 2.25 -1.57 6.55
N PHE A 88 1.58 -2.30 5.64
CA PHE A 88 2.07 -3.58 5.15
C PHE A 88 3.43 -3.47 4.45
N LEU A 89 3.62 -2.46 3.60
CA LEU A 89 4.89 -2.21 2.92
C LEU A 89 6.02 -1.89 3.90
N ARG A 90 5.74 -1.06 4.90
CA ARG A 90 6.70 -0.71 5.95
C ARG A 90 7.09 -1.93 6.78
N ARG A 91 6.11 -2.71 7.24
CA ARG A 91 6.32 -3.95 8.02
C ARG A 91 7.10 -4.98 7.21
N ALA A 92 6.74 -5.19 5.94
CA ALA A 92 7.44 -6.14 5.07
C ALA A 92 8.89 -5.72 4.82
N ALA A 93 9.13 -4.43 4.51
CA ALA A 93 10.49 -3.93 4.31
C ALA A 93 11.37 -4.07 5.56
N ALA A 94 10.82 -3.84 6.75
CA ALA A 94 11.53 -3.98 8.02
C ALA A 94 11.95 -5.42 8.34
N LEU A 95 11.31 -6.42 7.73
CA LEU A 95 11.67 -7.83 7.87
C LEU A 95 12.85 -8.23 6.97
N ILE A 96 13.25 -7.40 6.01
CA ILE A 96 14.33 -7.70 5.06
C ILE A 96 15.66 -7.13 5.58
N PRO A 97 16.68 -7.96 5.88
CA PRO A 97 17.96 -7.48 6.37
C PRO A 97 18.62 -6.48 5.43
N GLY A 98 19.09 -5.36 6.00
CA GLY A 98 19.80 -4.29 5.30
C GLY A 98 18.91 -3.34 4.48
N ARG A 99 17.60 -3.54 4.45
CA ARG A 99 16.67 -2.65 3.74
C ARG A 99 16.35 -1.42 4.60
N THR A 100 16.67 -0.24 4.09
CA THR A 100 16.41 1.05 4.76
C THR A 100 15.27 1.85 4.13
N THR A 101 14.83 1.44 2.93
CA THR A 101 13.81 2.13 2.15
C THR A 101 12.63 1.21 1.82
N PHE A 102 11.44 1.79 1.78
CA PHE A 102 10.21 1.11 1.37
C PHE A 102 9.42 1.97 0.39
N PHE A 103 8.53 1.35 -0.35
CA PHE A 103 7.63 2.05 -1.26
C PHE A 103 6.61 2.87 -0.47
N VAL A 104 6.45 4.14 -0.85
CA VAL A 104 5.46 5.04 -0.23
C VAL A 104 4.19 5.05 -1.09
N VAL A 105 2.99 4.91 -0.55
CA VAL A 105 1.77 4.88 -1.37
C VAL A 105 1.46 6.27 -1.92
N ASP A 106 1.28 7.24 -1.04
CA ASP A 106 1.07 8.65 -1.39
C ASP A 106 2.27 9.48 -0.93
N PRO A 107 3.29 9.69 -1.78
CA PRO A 107 4.48 10.45 -1.40
C PRO A 107 4.11 11.91 -1.15
N GLU A 108 4.60 12.47 -0.04
CA GLU A 108 4.39 13.88 0.32
C GLU A 108 2.92 14.31 0.39
N ASP A 109 2.00 13.37 0.65
CA ASP A 109 0.55 13.60 0.62
C ASP A 109 0.12 14.29 -0.70
N SER A 110 0.64 13.81 -1.83
CA SER A 110 0.42 14.43 -3.15
C SER A 110 -1.00 14.21 -3.70
N CYS A 111 -1.66 13.10 -3.37
CA CYS A 111 -2.91 12.69 -4.00
C CYS A 111 -4.12 12.91 -3.08
N LEU A 112 -4.05 12.47 -1.82
CA LEU A 112 -5.19 12.51 -0.90
C LEU A 112 -5.74 13.93 -0.65
N PRO A 113 -4.91 14.98 -0.48
CA PRO A 113 -5.39 16.35 -0.35
C PRO A 113 -6.15 16.83 -1.59
N ILE A 114 -5.65 16.53 -2.80
CA ILE A 114 -6.32 16.90 -4.05
C ILE A 114 -7.67 16.17 -4.17
N LEU A 115 -7.71 14.88 -3.81
CA LEU A 115 -8.96 14.10 -3.80
C LEU A 115 -9.98 14.66 -2.80
N SER A 116 -9.51 15.17 -1.66
CA SER A 116 -10.36 15.83 -0.67
C SER A 116 -10.88 17.21 -1.09
N GLY A 117 -10.24 17.82 -2.10
CA GLY A 117 -10.62 19.13 -2.61
C GLY A 117 -9.74 19.59 -3.77
N ALA A 118 -10.35 19.79 -4.93
CA ALA A 118 -9.73 20.32 -6.14
C ALA A 118 -10.54 21.50 -6.70
N GLN A 119 -9.87 22.45 -7.34
CA GLN A 119 -10.54 23.56 -8.04
C GLN A 119 -11.01 23.14 -9.44
N ASP A 120 -10.32 22.16 -10.02
CA ASP A 120 -10.59 21.63 -11.36
C ASP A 120 -10.85 20.12 -11.28
N LEU A 121 -11.80 19.65 -12.08
CA LEU A 121 -12.10 18.24 -12.26
C LEU A 121 -10.89 17.47 -12.82
N HIS A 122 -10.11 18.07 -13.72
CA HIS A 122 -8.92 17.44 -14.27
C HIS A 122 -7.85 17.17 -13.20
N GLN A 123 -7.72 18.06 -12.21
CA GLN A 123 -6.82 17.83 -11.07
C GLN A 123 -7.30 16.63 -10.23
N LEU A 124 -8.61 16.53 -10.00
CA LEU A 124 -9.21 15.42 -9.28
C LEU A 124 -8.99 14.08 -10.01
N GLU A 125 -9.22 14.06 -11.33
CA GLU A 125 -9.03 12.87 -12.17
C GLU A 125 -7.56 12.46 -12.25
N ALA A 126 -6.63 13.40 -12.40
CA ALA A 126 -5.20 13.13 -12.43
C ALA A 126 -4.70 12.58 -11.08
N ALA A 127 -5.14 13.15 -9.96
CA ALA A 127 -4.81 12.65 -8.63
C ALA A 127 -5.38 11.24 -8.40
N TRP A 128 -6.59 10.97 -8.88
CA TRP A 128 -7.19 9.64 -8.83
C TRP A 128 -6.38 8.62 -9.64
N GLU A 129 -6.03 8.96 -10.89
CA GLU A 129 -5.24 8.09 -11.76
C GLU A 129 -3.88 7.78 -11.15
N LEU A 130 -3.18 8.80 -10.64
CA LEU A 130 -1.89 8.63 -9.98
C LEU A 130 -2.02 7.71 -8.77
N LEU A 131 -2.95 8.00 -7.85
CA LEU A 131 -3.11 7.19 -6.64
C LEU A 131 -3.48 5.74 -6.96
N ARG A 132 -4.35 5.51 -7.95
CA ARG A 132 -4.71 4.18 -8.43
C ARG A 132 -3.48 3.40 -8.88
N SER A 133 -2.63 4.01 -9.71
CA SER A 133 -1.36 3.41 -10.15
C SER A 133 -0.40 3.17 -8.99
N ARG A 134 -0.37 4.06 -7.98
CA ARG A 134 0.42 3.88 -6.77
C ARG A 134 -0.04 2.73 -5.90
N LEU A 135 -1.35 2.53 -5.74
CA LEU A 135 -1.92 1.38 -5.04
C LEU A 135 -1.53 0.06 -5.71
N GLU A 136 -1.62 0.02 -7.05
CA GLU A 136 -1.21 -1.14 -7.84
C GLU A 136 0.28 -1.45 -7.70
N LEU A 137 1.14 -0.41 -7.79
CA LEU A 137 2.57 -0.53 -7.58
C LEU A 137 2.90 -0.96 -6.15
N GLY A 138 2.23 -0.40 -5.15
CA GLY A 138 2.40 -0.76 -3.75
C GLY A 138 2.11 -2.23 -3.52
N HIS A 139 1.03 -2.77 -4.10
CA HIS A 139 0.79 -4.21 -4.08
C HIS A 139 1.93 -5.03 -4.70
N ARG A 140 2.42 -4.63 -5.88
CA ARG A 140 3.56 -5.30 -6.54
C ARG A 140 4.83 -5.25 -5.70
N PHE A 141 5.11 -4.13 -5.05
CA PHE A 141 6.25 -4.00 -4.14
C PHE A 141 6.09 -4.86 -2.88
N PHE A 142 4.88 -5.00 -2.35
CA PHE A 142 4.64 -5.92 -1.24
C PHE A 142 4.97 -7.36 -1.63
N LEU A 143 4.50 -7.83 -2.79
CA LEU A 143 4.86 -9.16 -3.30
C LEU A 143 6.37 -9.31 -3.49
N LYS A 144 7.02 -8.31 -4.10
CA LYS A 144 8.47 -8.29 -4.24
C LYS A 144 9.19 -8.41 -2.90
N TYR A 145 8.72 -7.75 -1.84
CA TYR A 145 9.32 -7.88 -0.50
C TYR A 145 9.14 -9.28 0.07
N THR A 146 8.00 -9.94 -0.18
CA THR A 146 7.81 -11.34 0.22
C THR A 146 8.77 -12.29 -0.50
N GLU A 147 9.08 -12.02 -1.78
CA GLU A 147 10.03 -12.80 -2.58
C GLU A 147 11.47 -12.56 -2.10
N GLU A 148 11.89 -11.29 -1.96
CA GLU A 148 13.23 -10.95 -1.45
C GLU A 148 13.52 -11.55 -0.08
N PHE A 149 12.51 -11.61 0.80
CA PHE A 149 12.64 -12.25 2.11
C PHE A 149 12.90 -13.76 1.98
N LYS A 150 12.19 -14.45 1.07
CA LYS A 150 12.41 -15.87 0.81
C LYS A 150 13.81 -16.13 0.25
N ASP A 151 14.25 -15.31 -0.70
CA ASP A 151 15.56 -15.49 -1.35
C ASP A 151 16.73 -15.28 -0.38
N LYS A 152 16.66 -14.29 0.50
CA LYS A 152 17.73 -13.98 1.45
C LYS A 152 17.87 -14.99 2.59
N GLU A 153 16.76 -15.61 3.01
CA GLU A 153 16.77 -16.64 4.05
C GLU A 153 17.06 -18.05 3.49
N THR A 154 16.87 -18.27 2.18
CA THR A 154 17.17 -19.56 1.52
C THR A 154 18.57 -19.62 0.89
N ALA A 155 19.29 -18.51 0.81
CA ALA A 155 20.66 -18.49 0.32
C ALA A 155 21.57 -19.33 1.24
N PRO A 156 22.15 -20.45 0.76
CA PRO A 156 23.08 -21.22 1.55
C PRO A 156 24.31 -20.35 1.82
N VAL A 157 24.76 -20.30 3.07
CA VAL A 157 26.09 -19.77 3.40
C VAL A 157 27.08 -20.66 2.66
N SER A 158 27.67 -20.13 1.58
CA SER A 158 28.73 -20.85 0.87
C SER A 158 29.80 -21.25 1.90
N PRO A 159 30.31 -22.50 1.86
CA PRO A 159 31.37 -22.88 2.78
C PRO A 159 32.54 -21.96 2.50
N ALA A 160 32.91 -21.14 3.49
CA ALA A 160 34.17 -20.43 3.46
C ALA A 160 35.27 -21.50 3.28
N SER A 161 35.95 -21.47 2.14
CA SER A 161 37.15 -22.27 1.96
C SER A 161 38.27 -21.58 2.74
N THR A 162 38.77 -22.32 3.74
CA THR A 162 39.98 -22.10 4.57
C THR A 162 39.99 -20.96 5.58
#